data_AF-A0A662LYI3-F1
#
_entry.id   AF-A0A662LYI3-F1
#
_cell.length_a   1.000
_cell.length_b   1.000
_cell.length_c   1.000
_cell.angle_alpha   90.00
_cell.angle_beta   90.00
_cell.angle_gamma   90.00
#
_symmetry.space_group_name_H-M   'P 1'
#
loop_
_entity.id
_entity.type
_entity.pdbx_description
1 polymer ?
#
loop_
_entity_poly.entity_id
_entity_poly.type
_entity_poly.pdbx_seq_one_letter_code
_entity_poly.pdbx_strand_id
1 'polypeptide(L)'
;MSMSVNIREVIFAIYQLITSNSVLRFVVPLAMYGLFLASLYLYDYDLFIKTTMLIGTYVLTPMGLEISVPLGLFTLKLNPAYVFFSLLFTDAIVALFIMWNLPILKKVPGIGKILRIIEEKGKKSFEKSRKLAGTTFAGLVLFVAIPLQGTGAISASIVGTLIGFPQHLILLAVVSGTSLRLAVYLMTIFGILHVVF
;
A
#
# COMPACT_ATOMS: atom_id res chain seq x y z
N MET A 1 1.96 -43.00 -9.23
CA MET A 1 1.19 -41.96 -9.94
C MET A 1 1.31 -40.67 -9.12
N SER A 2 2.40 -39.91 -9.31
CA SER A 2 2.62 -38.67 -8.53
C SER A 2 1.77 -37.55 -9.14
N MET A 3 0.76 -37.08 -8.42
CA MET A 3 0.14 -35.78 -8.73
C MET A 3 1.23 -34.72 -8.61
N SER A 4 1.77 -34.26 -9.74
CA SER A 4 2.58 -33.05 -9.77
C SER A 4 1.64 -31.89 -9.45
N VAL A 5 1.68 -31.40 -8.21
CA VAL A 5 0.88 -30.25 -7.79
C VAL A 5 1.28 -29.05 -8.63
N ASN A 6 0.37 -28.57 -9.48
CA ASN A 6 0.59 -27.37 -10.27
C ASN A 6 0.44 -26.14 -9.37
N ILE A 7 1.55 -25.53 -8.99
CA ILE A 7 1.59 -24.37 -8.07
C ILE A 7 0.68 -23.24 -8.55
N ARG A 8 0.56 -23.02 -9.86
CA ARG A 8 -0.30 -21.97 -10.41
C ARG A 8 -1.78 -22.21 -10.12
N GLU A 9 -2.22 -23.46 -10.23
CA GLU A 9 -3.60 -23.85 -9.94
C GLU A 9 -3.91 -23.70 -8.46
N VAL A 10 -2.97 -24.06 -7.59
CA VAL A 10 -3.12 -23.90 -6.14
C VAL A 10 -3.24 -22.42 -5.76
N ILE A 11 -2.37 -21.56 -6.28
CA ILE A 11 -2.42 -20.12 -6.01
C ILE A 11 -3.75 -19.53 -6.51
N PHE A 12 -4.18 -19.92 -7.71
CA PHE A 12 -5.44 -19.45 -8.26
C PHE A 12 -6.65 -19.92 -7.42
N ALA A 13 -6.65 -21.18 -6.98
CA ALA A 13 -7.70 -21.72 -6.13
C ALA A 13 -7.77 -21.00 -4.77
N ILE A 14 -6.62 -20.73 -4.13
CA ILE A 14 -6.56 -19.95 -2.89
C ILE A 14 -7.10 -18.54 -3.11
N TYR A 15 -6.70 -17.88 -4.20
CA TYR A 15 -7.19 -16.55 -4.53
C TYR A 15 -8.72 -16.52 -4.72
N GLN A 16 -9.28 -17.50 -5.44
CA GLN A 16 -10.74 -17.62 -5.62
C GLN A 16 -11.47 -17.90 -4.30
N LEU A 17 -10.91 -18.76 -3.45
CA LEU A 17 -11.45 -19.05 -2.11
C LEU A 17 -11.53 -17.77 -1.26
N ILE A 18 -10.45 -16.98 -1.24
CA ILE A 18 -10.39 -15.75 -0.46
C ILE A 18 -11.40 -14.74 -1.01
N THR A 19 -11.39 -14.49 -2.32
CA THR A 19 -12.19 -13.41 -2.93
C THR A 19 -13.70 -13.70 -2.95
N SER A 20 -14.10 -14.98 -2.96
CA SER A 20 -15.51 -15.38 -2.89
C SER A 20 -16.14 -15.20 -1.50
N ASN A 21 -15.35 -15.22 -0.43
CA ASN A 21 -15.85 -15.13 0.95
C ASN A 21 -15.60 -13.74 1.55
N SER A 22 -16.65 -13.05 2.02
CA SER A 22 -16.53 -11.71 2.64
C SER A 22 -15.67 -11.70 3.92
N VAL A 23 -15.72 -12.77 4.72
CA VAL A 23 -14.92 -12.89 5.94
C VAL A 23 -13.44 -13.05 5.57
N LEU A 24 -13.11 -13.89 4.60
CA LEU A 24 -11.71 -14.11 4.20
C LEU A 24 -11.09 -12.85 3.57
N ARG A 25 -11.86 -12.10 2.77
CA ARG A 25 -11.42 -10.80 2.23
C ARG A 25 -11.02 -9.80 3.31
N PHE A 26 -11.60 -9.90 4.50
CA PHE A 26 -11.27 -9.04 5.63
C PHE A 26 -10.14 -9.63 6.49
N VAL A 27 -10.25 -10.92 6.83
CA VAL A 27 -9.34 -11.61 7.75
C VAL A 27 -7.97 -11.82 7.15
N VAL A 28 -7.85 -12.15 5.86
CA VAL A 28 -6.55 -12.49 5.26
C VAL A 28 -5.56 -11.32 5.28
N PRO A 29 -5.89 -10.11 4.79
CA PRO A 29 -4.96 -8.99 4.87
C PRO A 29 -4.57 -8.65 6.32
N LEU A 30 -5.54 -8.72 7.24
CA LEU A 30 -5.31 -8.45 8.66
C LEU A 30 -4.41 -9.52 9.31
N ALA A 31 -4.61 -10.79 8.96
CA ALA A 31 -3.80 -11.90 9.42
C ALA A 31 -2.36 -11.81 8.88
N MET A 32 -2.18 -11.45 7.60
CA MET A 32 -0.85 -11.22 7.04
C MET A 32 -0.10 -10.13 7.82
N TYR A 33 -0.80 -9.05 8.18
CA TYR A 33 -0.22 -7.98 8.97
C TYR A 33 0.07 -8.38 10.42
N GLY A 34 -0.88 -9.08 11.06
CA GLY A 34 -0.73 -9.59 12.41
C GLY A 34 0.41 -10.59 12.52
N LEU A 35 0.59 -11.48 11.53
CA LEU A 35 1.71 -12.41 11.45
C LEU A 35 3.04 -11.68 11.26
N PHE A 36 3.08 -10.63 10.44
CA PHE A 36 4.27 -9.79 10.31
C PHE A 36 4.66 -9.19 11.67
N LEU A 37 3.74 -8.54 12.37
CA LEU A 37 4.01 -7.96 13.69
C LEU A 37 4.33 -9.01 14.77
N ALA A 38 3.65 -10.16 14.76
CA ALA A 38 3.93 -11.26 15.69
C ALA A 38 5.33 -11.86 15.46
N SER A 39 5.76 -11.99 14.20
CA SER A 39 7.10 -12.46 13.88
C SER A 39 8.17 -11.52 14.42
N LEU A 40 7.95 -10.20 14.35
CA LEU A 40 8.85 -9.20 14.94
C LEU A 40 8.84 -9.29 16.46
N TYR A 41 7.67 -9.42 17.09
CA TYR A 41 7.56 -9.55 18.55
C TYR A 41 8.38 -10.74 19.08
N LEU A 42 8.34 -11.86 18.36
CA LEU A 42 9.10 -13.08 18.72
C LEU A 42 10.59 -13.00 18.40
N TYR A 43 10.97 -12.21 17.38
CA TYR A 43 12.35 -12.08 16.93
C TYR A 43 13.13 -11.02 17.73
N ASP A 44 12.60 -9.80 17.79
CA ASP A 44 13.20 -8.66 18.48
C ASP A 44 12.10 -7.68 18.91
N TYR A 45 11.88 -7.59 20.22
CA TYR A 45 10.83 -6.75 20.79
C TYR A 45 11.07 -5.25 20.57
N ASP A 46 12.32 -4.78 20.54
CA ASP A 46 12.62 -3.38 20.25
C ASP A 46 12.30 -3.04 18.79
N LEU A 47 12.65 -3.95 17.87
CA LEU A 47 12.28 -3.82 16.45
C LEU A 47 10.76 -3.84 16.27
N PHE A 48 10.04 -4.70 16.99
CA PHE A 48 8.57 -4.71 17.01
C PHE A 48 8.01 -3.35 17.41
N ILE A 49 8.44 -2.78 18.53
CA ILE A 49 7.95 -1.48 19.01
C ILE A 49 8.22 -0.37 17.99
N LYS A 50 9.45 -0.28 17.47
CA LYS A 50 9.81 0.72 16.45
C LYS A 50 9.00 0.56 15.18
N THR A 51 8.77 -0.68 14.75
CA THR A 51 7.98 -0.98 13.55
C THR A 51 6.51 -0.62 13.75
N THR A 52 5.94 -0.93 14.91
CA THR A 52 4.57 -0.55 15.27
C THR A 52 4.41 0.97 15.32
N MET A 53 5.38 1.70 15.86
CA MET A 53 5.37 3.17 15.83
C MET A 53 5.44 3.71 14.40
N LEU A 54 6.37 3.22 13.58
CA LEU A 54 6.52 3.59 12.17
C LEU A 54 5.21 3.43 11.39
N ILE A 55 4.60 2.26 11.51
CA ILE A 55 3.34 1.91 10.87
C ILE A 55 2.17 2.69 11.44
N GLY A 56 2.10 2.84 12.76
CA GLY A 56 1.06 3.58 13.43
C GLY A 56 1.03 5.03 12.95
N THR A 57 2.20 5.66 12.86
CA THR A 57 2.34 6.98 12.25
C THR A 57 1.91 6.98 10.79
N TYR A 58 2.30 5.97 10.00
CA TYR A 58 1.93 5.87 8.59
C TYR A 58 0.40 5.85 8.39
N VAL A 59 -0.29 5.05 9.19
CA VAL A 59 -1.74 4.85 9.07
C VAL A 59 -2.55 6.00 9.69
N LEU A 60 -2.08 6.58 10.79
CA LEU A 60 -2.83 7.59 11.55
C LEU A 60 -2.61 9.02 11.07
N THR A 61 -1.62 9.27 10.21
CA THR A 61 -1.30 10.62 9.74
C THR A 61 -1.74 10.87 8.30
N PRO A 62 -2.25 12.08 7.97
CA PRO A 62 -2.61 12.44 6.59
C PRO A 62 -1.42 12.48 5.62
N MET A 63 -0.20 12.69 6.13
CA MET A 63 1.06 12.72 5.38
C MET A 63 1.90 11.48 5.73
N GLY A 64 1.33 10.31 5.43
CA GLY A 64 1.82 9.03 5.90
C GLY A 64 3.32 8.83 5.67
N LEU A 65 3.78 8.80 4.41
CA LEU A 65 5.18 8.51 4.10
C LEU A 65 6.10 9.67 4.47
N GLU A 66 5.62 10.90 4.29
CA GLU A 66 6.38 12.12 4.52
C GLU A 66 6.70 12.35 6.01
N ILE A 67 5.90 11.78 6.92
CA ILE A 67 6.17 11.80 8.37
C ILE A 67 6.86 10.49 8.79
N SER A 68 6.42 9.35 8.27
CA SER A 68 6.90 8.05 8.75
C SER A 68 8.33 7.75 8.33
N VAL A 69 8.75 8.15 7.12
CA VAL A 69 10.13 7.89 6.67
C VAL A 69 11.14 8.67 7.52
N PRO A 70 11.01 9.99 7.75
CA PRO A 70 11.92 10.70 8.65
C PRO A 70 11.89 10.16 10.08
N LEU A 71 10.70 9.83 10.62
CA LEU A 71 10.56 9.20 11.93
C LEU A 71 11.36 7.90 12.02
N GLY A 72 11.21 7.02 11.02
CA GLY A 72 11.91 5.75 10.94
C GLY A 72 13.42 5.90 10.93
N LEU A 73 13.94 6.82 10.12
CA LEU A 73 15.38 7.01 9.94
C LEU A 73 16.03 7.76 11.11
N PHE A 74 15.47 8.89 11.53
CA PHE A 74 16.13 9.81 12.44
C PHE A 74 15.79 9.57 13.91
N THR A 75 14.51 9.29 14.20
CA THR A 75 14.05 9.11 15.59
C THR A 75 14.17 7.66 16.02
N LEU A 76 13.67 6.74 15.20
CA LEU A 76 13.68 5.31 15.52
C LEU A 76 14.99 4.62 15.14
N LYS A 77 15.85 5.30 14.37
CA LYS A 77 17.17 4.82 13.91
C LYS A 77 17.10 3.46 13.21
N LEU A 78 16.03 3.23 12.45
CA LEU A 78 15.84 2.02 11.67
C LEU A 78 16.69 2.04 10.40
N ASN A 79 17.07 0.85 9.94
CA ASN A 79 17.76 0.72 8.66
C ASN A 79 16.86 1.26 7.51
N PRO A 80 17.41 2.02 6.55
CA PRO A 80 16.62 2.61 5.46
C PRO A 80 15.92 1.57 4.57
N ALA A 81 16.56 0.44 4.29
CA ALA A 81 15.95 -0.65 3.53
C ALA A 81 14.79 -1.27 4.33
N TYR A 82 14.94 -1.41 5.65
CA TYR A 82 13.86 -1.90 6.50
C TYR A 82 12.64 -0.98 6.50
N VAL A 83 12.84 0.34 6.60
CA VAL A 83 11.77 1.35 6.47
C VAL A 83 11.09 1.23 5.11
N PHE A 84 11.88 1.13 4.04
CA PHE A 84 11.37 0.98 2.67
C PHE A 84 10.45 -0.24 2.54
N PHE A 85 10.93 -1.43 2.91
CA PHE A 85 10.17 -2.67 2.73
C PHE A 85 8.96 -2.76 3.68
N SER A 86 9.06 -2.22 4.91
CA SER A 86 7.93 -2.21 5.85
C SER A 86 6.77 -1.34 5.36
N LEU A 87 7.07 -0.16 4.82
CA LEU A 87 6.05 0.75 4.29
C LEU A 87 5.49 0.24 2.95
N LEU A 88 6.34 -0.31 2.07
CA LEU A 88 5.91 -0.94 0.83
C LEU A 88 4.99 -2.14 1.08
N PHE A 89 5.34 -2.99 2.05
CA PHE A 89 4.51 -4.12 2.47
C PHE A 89 3.17 -3.64 3.02
N THR A 90 3.18 -2.59 3.85
CA THR A 90 1.95 -1.99 4.39
C THR A 90 1.04 -1.50 3.27
N ASP A 91 1.59 -0.81 2.26
CA ASP A 91 0.81 -0.35 1.10
C ASP A 91 0.22 -1.49 0.28
N ALA A 92 0.96 -2.57 0.08
CA ALA A 92 0.45 -3.76 -0.60
C ALA A 92 -0.72 -4.40 0.15
N ILE A 93 -0.62 -4.54 1.47
CA ILE A 93 -1.69 -5.10 2.32
C ILE A 93 -2.91 -4.19 2.34
N VAL A 94 -2.71 -2.87 2.48
CA VAL A 94 -3.79 -1.87 2.42
C VAL A 94 -4.49 -1.93 1.06
N ALA A 95 -3.74 -2.04 -0.03
CA ALA A 95 -4.33 -2.15 -1.37
C ALA A 95 -5.20 -3.41 -1.51
N LEU A 96 -4.70 -4.57 -1.07
CA LEU A 96 -5.47 -5.82 -1.04
C LEU A 96 -6.76 -5.66 -0.24
N PHE A 97 -6.66 -5.10 0.97
CA PHE A 97 -7.80 -4.89 1.84
C PHE A 97 -8.86 -4.00 1.18
N ILE A 98 -8.45 -2.86 0.61
CA ILE A 98 -9.35 -1.92 -0.05
C ILE A 98 -9.99 -2.53 -1.29
N MET A 99 -9.22 -3.14 -2.19
CA MET A 99 -9.76 -3.74 -3.42
C MET A 99 -10.80 -4.83 -3.14
N TRP A 100 -10.53 -5.70 -2.16
CA TRP A 100 -11.41 -6.82 -1.83
C TRP A 100 -12.68 -6.36 -1.10
N ASN A 101 -12.58 -5.32 -0.28
CA ASN A 101 -13.68 -4.85 0.56
C ASN A 101 -14.38 -3.60 0.04
N LEU A 102 -13.97 -3.01 -1.10
CA LEU A 102 -14.57 -1.78 -1.63
C LEU A 102 -16.11 -1.84 -1.77
N PRO A 103 -16.72 -2.93 -2.29
CA PRO A 103 -18.18 -3.02 -2.38
C PRO A 103 -18.87 -3.00 -1.01
N ILE A 104 -18.21 -3.51 0.03
CA ILE A 104 -18.69 -3.54 1.41
C ILE A 104 -18.51 -2.15 2.03
N LEU A 105 -17.32 -1.55 1.88
CA LEU A 105 -16.99 -0.22 2.38
C LEU A 105 -17.97 0.85 1.88
N LYS A 106 -18.44 0.73 0.63
CA LYS A 106 -19.48 1.61 0.05
C LYS A 106 -20.82 1.58 0.79
N LYS A 107 -21.15 0.47 1.46
CA LYS A 107 -22.42 0.27 2.17
C LYS A 107 -22.37 0.68 3.63
N VAL A 108 -21.18 0.94 4.19
CA VAL A 108 -21.03 1.32 5.59
C VAL A 108 -21.45 2.78 5.80
N PRO A 109 -22.34 3.08 6.77
CA PRO A 109 -22.76 4.44 7.06
C PRO A 109 -21.55 5.30 7.51
N GLY A 110 -21.46 6.53 7.01
CA GLY A 110 -20.34 7.44 7.29
C GLY A 110 -19.13 7.29 6.36
N ILE A 111 -18.72 6.06 6.03
CA ILE A 111 -17.58 5.79 5.12
C ILE A 111 -17.86 6.30 3.70
N GLY A 112 -19.12 6.23 3.24
CA GLY A 112 -19.49 6.68 1.90
C GLY A 112 -19.12 8.15 1.59
N LYS A 113 -19.14 9.05 2.59
CA LYS A 113 -18.73 10.45 2.39
C LYS A 113 -17.23 10.57 2.14
N ILE A 114 -16.42 9.90 2.97
CA ILE A 114 -14.95 9.87 2.82
C ILE A 114 -14.59 9.28 1.46
N LEU A 115 -15.26 8.18 1.08
CA LEU A 115 -15.01 7.52 -0.18
C LEU A 115 -15.34 8.42 -1.38
N ARG A 116 -16.44 9.18 -1.36
CA ARG A 116 -16.74 10.16 -2.42
C ARG A 116 -15.67 11.24 -2.54
N ILE A 117 -15.18 11.75 -1.42
CA ILE A 117 -14.09 12.74 -1.42
C ILE A 117 -12.82 12.16 -2.06
N ILE A 118 -12.45 10.92 -1.70
CA ILE A 118 -11.30 10.22 -2.26
C ILE A 118 -11.53 9.93 -3.75
N GLU A 119 -12.72 9.50 -4.16
CA GLU A 119 -13.07 9.27 -5.56
C GLU A 119 -12.95 10.56 -6.38
N GLU A 120 -13.50 11.68 -5.91
CA GLU A 120 -13.50 12.95 -6.63
C GLU A 120 -12.10 13.55 -6.77
N LYS A 121 -11.34 13.60 -5.65
CA LYS A 121 -9.95 14.08 -5.66
C LYS A 121 -9.04 13.13 -6.44
N GLY A 122 -9.20 11.83 -6.21
CA GLY A 122 -8.42 10.76 -6.82
C GLY A 122 -8.61 10.70 -8.33
N LYS A 123 -9.85 10.77 -8.85
CA LYS A 123 -10.09 10.78 -10.31
C LYS A 123 -9.45 11.99 -10.99
N LYS A 124 -9.59 13.20 -10.40
CA LYS A 124 -8.97 14.41 -10.96
C LYS A 124 -7.44 14.29 -11.03
N SER A 125 -6.82 13.79 -9.96
CA SER A 125 -5.37 13.61 -9.93
C SER A 125 -4.91 12.44 -10.82
N PHE A 126 -5.67 11.36 -10.89
CA PHE A 126 -5.39 10.23 -11.78
C PHE A 126 -5.44 10.65 -13.25
N GLU A 127 -6.43 11.44 -13.66
CA GLU A 127 -6.52 11.92 -15.05
C GLU A 127 -5.32 12.81 -15.42
N LYS A 128 -4.78 13.59 -14.47
CA LYS A 128 -3.51 14.32 -14.69
C LYS A 128 -2.35 13.35 -14.89
N SER A 129 -2.18 12.37 -14.00
CA SER A 129 -1.12 11.36 -14.11
C SER A 129 -1.24 10.53 -15.39
N ARG A 130 -2.45 10.15 -15.79
CA ARG A 130 -2.72 9.41 -17.04
C ARG A 130 -2.35 10.23 -18.27
N LYS A 131 -2.71 11.51 -18.32
CA LYS A 131 -2.32 12.41 -19.41
C LYS A 131 -0.80 12.53 -19.53
N LEU A 132 -0.10 12.62 -18.40
CA LEU A 132 1.36 12.69 -18.37
C LEU A 132 2.03 11.38 -18.79
N ALA A 133 1.50 10.24 -18.36
CA ALA A 133 2.11 8.94 -18.59
C ALA A 133 1.77 8.29 -19.95
N GLY A 134 0.80 8.84 -20.69
CA GLY A 134 0.39 8.36 -22.02
C GLY A 134 -0.43 7.06 -22.04
N THR A 135 -0.33 6.22 -21.00
CA THR A 135 -1.15 4.99 -20.85
C THR A 135 -1.90 4.97 -19.53
N THR A 136 -3.03 4.26 -19.49
CA THR A 136 -3.86 4.16 -18.28
C THR A 136 -3.13 3.46 -17.13
N PHE A 137 -2.36 2.40 -17.41
CA PHE A 137 -1.61 1.67 -16.37
C PHE A 137 -0.43 2.49 -15.84
N ALA A 138 0.40 3.05 -16.72
CA ALA A 138 1.51 3.92 -16.29
C ALA A 138 0.97 5.17 -15.57
N GLY A 139 -0.21 5.67 -15.96
CA GLY A 139 -0.92 6.71 -15.24
C GLY A 139 -1.26 6.33 -13.80
N LEU A 140 -1.62 5.07 -13.54
CA LEU A 140 -1.91 4.57 -12.18
C LEU A 140 -0.63 4.43 -11.36
N VAL A 141 0.45 3.92 -11.97
CA VAL A 141 1.79 3.87 -11.35
C VAL A 141 2.24 5.28 -10.97
N LEU A 142 2.17 6.23 -11.91
CA LEU A 142 2.58 7.61 -11.71
C LEU A 142 1.68 8.31 -10.68
N PHE A 143 0.38 8.02 -10.67
CA PHE A 143 -0.54 8.51 -9.65
C PHE A 143 -0.10 8.09 -8.25
N VAL A 144 0.33 6.84 -8.06
CA VAL A 144 0.91 6.37 -6.80
C VAL A 144 2.31 6.94 -6.58
N ALA A 145 3.13 7.16 -7.60
CA ALA A 145 4.49 7.66 -7.39
C ALA A 145 4.55 9.12 -6.93
N ILE A 146 3.62 9.97 -7.38
CA ILE A 146 3.67 11.41 -7.09
C ILE A 146 3.26 11.67 -5.62
N PRO A 147 4.07 12.42 -4.84
CA PRO A 147 3.81 12.75 -3.43
C PRO A 147 2.77 13.88 -3.30
N LEU A 148 1.53 13.60 -3.68
CA LEU A 148 0.39 14.50 -3.52
C LEU A 148 -0.55 13.95 -2.44
N GLN A 149 -1.05 14.81 -1.56
CA GLN A 149 -2.05 14.40 -0.58
C GLN A 149 -3.30 13.86 -1.29
N GLY A 150 -3.73 12.67 -0.90
CA GLY A 150 -4.84 11.96 -1.55
C GLY A 150 -4.42 11.06 -2.72
N THR A 151 -3.12 10.85 -2.96
CA THR A 151 -2.59 9.75 -3.77
C THR A 151 -1.98 8.65 -2.87
N GLY A 152 -1.63 7.50 -3.43
CA GLY A 152 -1.06 6.36 -2.68
C GLY A 152 -1.96 5.12 -2.72
N ALA A 153 -1.65 4.12 -1.88
CA ALA A 153 -2.29 2.80 -1.96
C ALA A 153 -3.83 2.83 -1.81
N ILE A 154 -4.37 3.58 -0.84
CA ILE A 154 -5.82 3.67 -0.60
C ILE A 154 -6.52 4.27 -1.83
N SER A 155 -6.12 5.47 -2.24
CA SER A 155 -6.75 6.17 -3.36
C SER A 155 -6.57 5.44 -4.68
N ALA A 156 -5.41 4.84 -4.93
CA ALA A 156 -5.15 4.09 -6.16
C ALA A 156 -5.98 2.80 -6.21
N SER A 157 -6.16 2.15 -5.07
CA SER A 157 -7.01 0.97 -4.97
C SER A 157 -8.47 1.30 -5.22
N ILE A 158 -8.96 2.41 -4.67
CA ILE A 158 -10.32 2.91 -4.93
C ILE A 158 -10.47 3.28 -6.40
N VAL A 159 -9.66 4.22 -6.90
CA VAL A 159 -9.76 4.75 -8.27
C VAL A 159 -9.55 3.64 -9.30
N GLY A 160 -8.54 2.79 -9.13
CA GLY A 160 -8.27 1.66 -10.01
C GLY A 160 -9.44 0.68 -10.07
N THR A 161 -10.03 0.32 -8.92
CA THR A 161 -11.18 -0.58 -8.88
C THR A 161 -12.39 0.00 -9.60
N LEU A 162 -12.62 1.32 -9.47
CA LEU A 162 -13.77 1.99 -10.09
C LEU A 162 -13.62 2.21 -11.60
N ILE A 163 -12.39 2.37 -12.06
CA ILE A 163 -12.06 2.38 -13.50
C ILE A 163 -12.20 0.99 -14.10
N GLY A 164 -12.22 -0.07 -13.28
CA GLY A 164 -12.34 -1.45 -13.71
C GLY A 164 -11.00 -2.11 -14.01
N PHE A 165 -9.90 -1.65 -13.41
CA PHE A 165 -8.64 -2.38 -13.49
C PHE A 165 -8.77 -3.75 -12.83
N PRO A 166 -8.15 -4.81 -13.40
CA PRO A 166 -8.03 -6.07 -12.70
C PRO A 166 -7.13 -5.88 -11.46
N GLN A 167 -7.48 -6.58 -10.37
CA GLN A 167 -6.87 -6.38 -9.05
C GLN A 167 -5.35 -6.55 -9.04
N HIS A 168 -4.81 -7.49 -9.83
CA HIS A 168 -3.36 -7.68 -9.94
C HIS A 168 -2.64 -6.46 -10.55
N LEU A 169 -3.25 -5.75 -11.51
CA LEU A 169 -2.66 -4.52 -12.06
C LEU A 169 -2.72 -3.37 -11.06
N ILE A 170 -3.78 -3.27 -10.27
CA ILE A 170 -3.84 -2.28 -9.19
C ILE A 170 -2.74 -2.56 -8.17
N LEU A 171 -2.57 -3.82 -7.75
CA LEU A 171 -1.51 -4.20 -6.82
C LEU A 171 -0.12 -3.90 -7.39
N LEU A 172 0.13 -4.25 -8.65
CA LEU A 172 1.38 -3.93 -9.34
C LEU A 172 1.62 -2.43 -9.42
N ALA A 173 0.59 -1.63 -9.70
CA ALA A 173 0.70 -0.18 -9.74
C ALA A 173 0.99 0.43 -8.36
N VAL A 174 0.38 -0.10 -7.29
CA VAL A 174 0.67 0.32 -5.92
C VAL A 174 2.10 -0.04 -5.55
N VAL A 175 2.53 -1.28 -5.75
CA VAL A 175 3.89 -1.72 -5.40
C VAL A 175 4.94 -0.94 -6.18
N SER A 176 4.79 -0.80 -7.50
CA SER A 176 5.75 -0.06 -8.32
C SER A 176 5.77 1.44 -8.01
N GLY A 177 4.59 2.06 -7.88
CA GLY A 177 4.49 3.49 -7.58
C GLY A 177 4.98 3.84 -6.17
N THR A 178 4.63 3.04 -5.15
CA THR A 178 5.13 3.24 -3.78
C THR A 178 6.64 3.02 -3.72
N SER A 179 7.16 2.02 -4.43
CA SER A 179 8.61 1.80 -4.53
C SER A 179 9.33 3.01 -5.13
N LEU A 180 8.80 3.56 -6.24
CA LEU A 180 9.37 4.75 -6.88
C LEU A 180 9.31 5.96 -5.94
N ARG A 181 8.17 6.17 -5.27
CA ARG A 181 7.98 7.27 -4.32
C ARG A 181 8.97 7.18 -3.16
N LEU A 182 9.08 6.02 -2.52
CA LEU A 182 10.00 5.77 -1.42
C LEU A 182 11.46 5.92 -1.86
N ALA A 183 11.82 5.42 -3.04
CA ALA A 183 13.18 5.55 -3.58
C ALA A 183 13.57 7.01 -3.77
N VAL A 184 12.71 7.81 -4.42
CA VAL A 184 12.94 9.25 -4.61
C VAL A 184 13.04 9.98 -3.27
N TYR A 185 12.17 9.63 -2.31
CA TYR A 185 12.16 10.28 -1.00
C TYR A 185 13.43 9.96 -0.19
N LEU A 186 13.87 8.70 -0.17
CA LEU A 186 15.12 8.29 0.47
C LEU A 186 16.33 8.93 -0.21
N MET A 187 16.38 8.94 -1.54
CA MET A 187 17.44 9.63 -2.29
C MET A 187 17.52 11.12 -1.95
N THR A 188 16.36 11.77 -1.78
CA THR A 188 16.30 13.18 -1.38
C THR A 188 16.87 13.38 0.02
N ILE A 189 16.50 12.52 0.97
CA ILE A 189 17.05 12.56 2.34
C ILE A 189 18.56 12.37 2.34
N PHE A 190 19.08 11.31 1.70
CA PHE A 190 20.51 11.04 1.67
C PHE A 190 21.30 12.08 0.89
N GLY A 191 20.73 12.59 -0.21
CA GLY A 191 21.32 13.68 -0.99
C GLY A 191 21.43 14.96 -0.18
N ILE A 192 20.39 15.34 0.56
CA ILE A 192 20.43 16.51 1.46
C ILE A 192 21.48 16.31 2.56
N LEU A 193 21.54 15.12 3.18
CA LEU A 193 22.53 14.84 4.22
C LEU A 193 23.97 15.02 3.72
N HIS A 194 24.27 14.57 2.49
CA HIS A 194 25.60 14.74 1.89
C HIS A 194 25.94 16.20 1.55
N VAL A 195 24.95 17.07 1.36
CA VAL A 195 25.19 18.50 1.09
C VAL A 195 25.42 19.31 2.38
N VAL A 196 24.81 18.87 3.48
CA VAL A 196 24.79 19.62 4.76
C VAL A 196 25.93 19.22 5.71
N PHE A 197 26.45 18.00 5.62
CA PHE A 197 27.53 17.46 6.46
C PHE A 197 28.73 17.05 5.61
#